data_AF-A0A9R0VDZ5-F1
#
_entry.id   AF-A0A9R0VDZ5-F1
#
_cell.length_a   1.000
_cell.length_b   1.000
_cell.length_c   1.000
_cell.angle_alpha   90.00
_cell.angle_beta   90.00
_cell.angle_gamma   90.00
#
_symmetry.space_group_name_H-M   'P 1'
#
loop_
_entity.id
_entity.type
_entity.pdbx_description
1 polymer ?
#
loop_
_entity_poly.entity_id
_entity_poly.type
_entity_poly.pdbx_seq_one_letter_code
_entity_poly.pdbx_strand_id
1 'polypeptide(L)'
;MSEVFEGYAGRYCEISAALSRKCAAASALDGEKKQQKLSEIQADVQESESLIRRMDLEARSMQPSVKAGLLAKLREYKSDLNNVKGEIKRLSAPNAQQATREELLESGMSDTLSHHLIREED
;
A
#
# COMPACT_ATOMS: atom_id res chain seq x y z
N MET A 1 -5.58 -21.41 24.35
CA MET A 1 -5.39 -20.57 23.14
C MET A 1 -4.73 -21.44 22.07
N SER A 2 -4.88 -21.17 20.77
CA SER A 2 -4.16 -21.94 19.72
C SER A 2 -2.75 -21.37 19.54
N GLU A 3 -1.72 -22.19 19.76
CA GLU A 3 -0.30 -21.78 19.57
C GLU A 3 -0.04 -21.32 18.13
N VAL A 4 -0.70 -21.96 17.15
CA VAL A 4 -0.60 -21.61 15.73
C VAL A 4 -1.20 -20.22 15.48
N PHE A 5 -2.37 -19.95 16.06
CA PHE A 5 -2.99 -18.62 15.98
C PHE A 5 -2.07 -17.55 16.61
N GLU A 6 -1.50 -17.83 17.78
CA GLU A 6 -0.61 -16.91 18.49
C GLU A 6 0.66 -16.60 17.68
N GLY A 7 1.25 -17.61 17.04
CA GLY A 7 2.39 -17.41 16.14
C GLY A 7 2.05 -16.50 14.95
N TYR A 8 0.90 -16.70 14.32
CA TYR A 8 0.44 -15.82 13.24
C TYR A 8 0.14 -14.40 13.75
N ALA A 9 -0.46 -14.27 14.93
CA ALA A 9 -0.76 -12.98 15.54
C ALA A 9 0.52 -12.21 15.90
N GLY A 10 1.56 -12.89 16.41
CA GLY A 10 2.86 -12.29 16.68
C GLY A 10 3.49 -11.71 15.42
N ARG A 11 3.55 -12.50 14.35
CA ARG A 11 4.07 -12.04 13.05
C ARG A 11 3.26 -10.89 12.46
N TYR A 12 1.92 -10.94 12.57
CA TYR A 12 1.07 -9.84 12.13
C TYR A 12 1.39 -8.55 12.89
N CYS A 13 1.56 -8.61 14.22
CA CYS A 13 1.92 -7.44 15.03
C CYS A 13 3.29 -6.87 14.64
N GLU A 14 4.28 -7.72 14.38
CA GLU A 14 5.61 -7.29 13.91
C GLU A 14 5.54 -6.55 12.57
N ILE A 15 4.81 -7.11 11.60
CA ILE A 15 4.63 -6.50 10.28
C ILE A 15 3.82 -5.20 10.40
N SER A 16 2.74 -5.18 11.19
CA SER A 16 1.92 -3.98 11.43
C SER A 16 2.74 -2.83 12.01
N ALA A 17 3.58 -3.11 13.02
CA ALA A 17 4.48 -2.11 13.59
C ALA A 17 5.54 -1.63 12.57
N ALA A 18 6.03 -2.52 11.70
CA ALA A 18 6.93 -2.15 10.62
C ALA A 18 6.23 -1.30 9.55
N LEU A 19 4.98 -1.62 9.19
CA LEU A 19 4.16 -0.90 8.23
C LEU A 19 3.99 0.56 8.63
N SER A 20 3.65 0.86 9.88
CA SER A 20 3.54 2.25 10.34
C SER A 20 4.84 3.04 10.14
N ARG A 21 6.00 2.44 10.44
CA ARG A 21 7.31 3.08 10.23
C ARG A 21 7.62 3.25 8.74
N LYS A 22 7.33 2.24 7.91
CA LYS A 22 7.54 2.29 6.46
C LYS A 22 6.64 3.35 5.81
N CYS A 23 5.38 3.47 6.23
CA CYS A 23 4.45 4.51 5.78
C CYS A 23 4.96 5.92 6.13
N ALA A 24 5.42 6.13 7.36
CA ALA A 24 6.04 7.40 7.76
C ALA A 24 7.28 7.72 6.92
N ALA A 25 8.17 6.73 6.71
CA ALA A 25 9.33 6.89 5.84
C ALA A 25 8.92 7.21 4.38
N ALA A 26 7.93 6.51 3.83
CA ALA A 26 7.43 6.75 2.47
C ALA A 26 6.83 8.15 2.29
N SER A 27 6.24 8.73 3.33
CA SER A 27 5.70 10.10 3.29
C SER A 27 6.78 11.18 3.15
N ALA A 28 8.02 10.88 3.52
CA ALA A 28 9.17 11.78 3.41
C ALA A 28 10.03 11.52 2.14
N LEU A 29 9.61 10.60 1.28
CA LEU A 29 10.30 10.24 0.04
C LEU A 29 9.53 10.75 -1.17
N ASP A 30 10.24 10.94 -2.29
CA ASP A 30 9.69 11.33 -3.58
C ASP A 30 10.26 10.46 -4.72
N GLY A 31 9.61 10.52 -5.89
CA GLY A 31 10.06 9.86 -7.12
C GLY A 31 10.23 8.35 -6.99
N GLU A 32 11.30 7.82 -7.59
CA GLU A 32 11.60 6.38 -7.63
C GLU A 32 11.78 5.77 -6.22
N LYS A 33 12.42 6.49 -5.29
CA LYS A 33 12.63 6.00 -3.91
C LYS A 33 11.29 5.78 -3.19
N LYS A 34 10.33 6.68 -3.41
CA LYS A 34 8.97 6.53 -2.88
C LYS A 34 8.28 5.33 -3.50
N GLN A 35 8.38 5.15 -4.82
CA GLN A 35 7.77 4.01 -5.51
C GLN A 35 8.32 2.67 -5.00
N GLN A 36 9.64 2.55 -4.87
CA GLN A 36 10.26 1.35 -4.31
C GLN A 36 9.76 1.05 -2.88
N LYS A 37 9.69 2.08 -2.02
CA LYS A 37 9.20 1.92 -0.66
C LYS A 37 7.71 1.54 -0.62
N LEU A 38 6.89 2.08 -1.53
CA LEU A 38 5.48 1.70 -1.66
C LEU A 38 5.32 0.24 -2.09
N SER A 39 6.18 -0.28 -2.97
CA SER A 39 6.18 -1.71 -3.33
C SER A 39 6.50 -2.62 -2.14
N GLU A 40 7.50 -2.26 -1.32
CA GLU A 40 7.81 -3.00 -0.08
C GLU A 40 6.60 -2.99 0.88
N ILE A 41 5.95 -1.84 1.05
CA ILE A 41 4.76 -1.69 1.90
C ILE A 41 3.60 -2.55 1.37
N GLN A 42 3.40 -2.61 0.06
CA GLN A 42 2.37 -3.46 -0.54
C GLN A 42 2.63 -4.95 -0.29
N ALA A 43 3.88 -5.41 -0.36
CA ALA A 43 4.24 -6.79 -0.05
C ALA A 43 3.92 -7.15 1.41
N ASP A 44 4.28 -6.29 2.36
CA ASP A 44 3.95 -6.45 3.78
C ASP A 44 2.43 -6.47 4.05
N VAL A 45 1.66 -5.65 3.32
CA VAL A 45 0.19 -5.67 3.39
C VAL A 45 -0.35 -7.01 2.92
N GLN A 46 0.11 -7.53 1.78
CA GLN A 46 -0.31 -8.83 1.27
C GLN A 46 0.04 -9.97 2.25
N GLU A 47 1.21 -9.91 2.88
CA GLU A 47 1.59 -10.85 3.92
C GLU A 47 0.67 -10.76 5.14
N SER A 48 0.32 -9.56 5.58
CA SER A 48 -0.63 -9.32 6.67
C SER A 48 -2.01 -9.88 6.36
N GLU A 49 -2.51 -9.70 5.12
CA GLU A 49 -3.77 -10.28 4.65
C GLU A 49 -3.74 -11.81 4.66
N SER A 50 -2.63 -12.41 4.22
CA SER A 50 -2.40 -13.86 4.29
C SER A 50 -2.44 -14.38 5.72
N LEU A 51 -1.78 -13.69 6.67
CA LEU A 51 -1.80 -14.05 8.08
C LEU A 51 -3.20 -13.97 8.68
N ILE A 52 -3.94 -12.89 8.39
CA ILE A 52 -5.35 -12.75 8.82
C ILE A 52 -6.20 -13.90 8.29
N ARG A 53 -6.02 -14.30 7.03
CA ARG A 53 -6.76 -15.43 6.45
C ARG A 53 -6.43 -16.76 7.13
N ARG A 54 -5.15 -17.01 7.45
CA ARG A 54 -4.73 -18.21 8.19
C ARG A 54 -5.28 -18.22 9.62
N MET A 55 -5.22 -17.09 10.31
CA MET A 55 -5.83 -16.92 11.64
C MET A 55 -7.35 -17.14 11.62
N ASP A 56 -8.06 -16.69 10.57
CA ASP A 56 -9.50 -16.90 10.41
C ASP A 56 -9.85 -18.39 10.26
N LEU A 57 -9.06 -19.13 9.48
CA LEU A 57 -9.21 -20.58 9.33
C LEU A 57 -8.93 -21.31 10.66
N GLU A 58 -7.86 -20.94 11.35
CA GLU A 58 -7.50 -21.50 12.65
C GLU A 58 -8.58 -21.19 13.71
N ALA A 59 -9.09 -19.96 13.77
CA ALA A 59 -10.16 -19.60 14.69
C ALA A 59 -11.45 -20.39 14.46
N ARG A 60 -11.74 -20.77 13.20
CA ARG A 60 -12.94 -21.54 12.84
C ARG A 60 -12.88 -23.00 13.28
N SER A 61 -11.69 -23.58 13.43
CA SER A 61 -11.52 -24.96 13.91
C SER A 61 -11.58 -25.07 15.44
N MET A 62 -11.53 -23.94 16.16
CA MET A 62 -11.59 -23.91 17.62
C MET A 62 -13.01 -24.09 18.18
N GLN A 63 -13.07 -24.55 19.43
CA GLN A 63 -14.31 -24.67 20.20
C GLN A 63 -15.04 -23.31 20.32
N PRO A 64 -16.39 -23.29 20.40
CA PRO A 64 -17.19 -22.06 20.37
C PRO A 64 -16.74 -20.97 21.37
N SER A 65 -16.43 -21.38 22.60
CA SER A 65 -16.01 -20.47 23.67
C SER A 65 -14.70 -19.73 23.36
N VAL A 66 -13.75 -20.40 22.70
CA VAL A 66 -12.46 -19.81 22.31
C VAL A 66 -12.59 -19.04 20.99
N LYS A 67 -13.32 -19.61 20.03
CA LYS A 67 -13.57 -19.03 18.70
C LYS A 67 -14.12 -17.62 18.78
N ALA A 68 -15.09 -17.37 19.67
CA ALA A 68 -15.69 -16.04 19.81
C ALA A 68 -14.65 -14.94 20.12
N GLY A 69 -13.72 -15.22 21.05
CA GLY A 69 -12.64 -14.29 21.40
C GLY A 69 -11.64 -14.08 20.26
N LEU A 70 -11.26 -15.16 19.55
CA LEU A 70 -10.35 -15.07 18.41
C LEU A 70 -10.96 -14.27 17.24
N LEU A 71 -12.27 -14.45 16.98
CA LEU A 71 -12.98 -13.71 15.94
C LEU A 71 -13.13 -12.22 16.28
N ALA A 72 -13.28 -11.86 17.55
CA ALA A 72 -13.26 -10.46 17.98
C ALA A 72 -11.92 -9.80 17.65
N LYS A 73 -10.82 -10.43 18.06
CA LYS A 73 -9.46 -9.97 17.77
C LYS A 73 -9.17 -9.86 16.27
N LEU A 74 -9.66 -10.81 15.47
CA LEU A 74 -9.56 -10.76 14.01
C LEU A 74 -10.30 -9.58 13.37
N ARG A 75 -11.41 -9.13 13.96
CA ARG A 75 -12.12 -7.95 13.45
C ARG A 75 -11.30 -6.68 13.67
N GLU A 76 -10.64 -6.57 14.81
CA GLU A 76 -9.72 -5.46 15.10
C GLU A 76 -8.57 -5.43 14.09
N TYR A 77 -7.87 -6.55 13.90
CA TYR A 77 -6.78 -6.65 12.90
C TYR A 77 -7.22 -6.35 11.47
N LYS A 78 -8.44 -6.76 11.08
CA LYS A 78 -9.01 -6.42 9.76
C LYS A 78 -9.29 -4.93 9.64
N SER A 79 -9.78 -4.29 10.71
CA SER A 79 -10.03 -2.84 10.74
C SER A 79 -8.72 -2.06 10.64
N ASP A 80 -7.71 -2.42 11.43
CA ASP A 80 -6.41 -1.77 11.43
C ASP A 80 -5.73 -1.87 10.07
N LEU A 81 -5.75 -3.07 9.46
CA LEU A 81 -5.17 -3.26 8.13
C LEU A 81 -5.91 -2.44 7.06
N ASN A 82 -7.24 -2.31 7.16
CA ASN A 82 -8.00 -1.45 6.25
C ASN A 82 -7.64 0.03 6.40
N ASN A 83 -7.38 0.51 7.63
CA ASN A 83 -6.92 1.87 7.87
C ASN A 83 -5.56 2.11 7.21
N VAL A 84 -4.60 1.21 7.42
CA VAL A 84 -3.26 1.27 6.80
C VAL A 84 -3.35 1.26 5.27
N LYS A 85 -4.20 0.40 4.69
CA LYS A 85 -4.46 0.39 3.23
C LYS A 85 -5.03 1.72 2.75
N GLY A 86 -5.89 2.36 3.52
CA GLY A 86 -6.40 3.70 3.24
C GLY A 86 -5.30 4.75 3.25
N GLU A 87 -4.37 4.69 4.21
CA GLU A 87 -3.18 5.56 4.26
C GLU A 87 -2.29 5.39 3.04
N ILE A 88 -1.98 4.14 2.68
CA ILE A 88 -1.11 3.82 1.52
C ILE A 88 -1.72 4.34 0.23
N LYS A 89 -3.04 4.21 0.04
CA LYS A 89 -3.73 4.77 -1.12
C LYS A 89 -3.56 6.28 -1.23
N ARG A 90 -3.60 7.01 -0.10
CA ARG A 90 -3.34 8.46 -0.07
C ARG A 90 -1.88 8.78 -0.35
N LEU A 91 -0.94 7.99 0.18
CA LEU A 91 0.50 8.17 -0.07
C LEU A 91 0.87 7.91 -1.54
N SER A 92 0.20 6.95 -2.18
CA SER A 92 0.41 6.57 -3.57
C SER A 92 -0.34 7.47 -4.57
N ALA A 93 -1.31 8.25 -4.11
CA ALA A 93 -2.00 9.19 -4.99
C ALA A 93 -0.99 10.22 -5.50
N PRO A 94 -0.96 10.51 -6.82
CA PRO A 94 -0.19 11.63 -7.33
C PRO A 94 -0.68 12.88 -6.59
N ASN A 95 0.25 13.63 -6.00
CA ASN A 95 -0.09 14.88 -5.35
C ASN A 95 -0.79 15.73 -6.43
N ALA A 96 -1.93 16.36 -6.14
CA ALA A 96 -2.71 17.08 -7.17
C ALA A 96 -1.87 18.15 -7.92
N GLN A 97 -0.78 18.60 -7.30
CA GLN A 97 0.20 19.51 -7.88
C GLN A 97 1.22 18.86 -8.85
N GLN A 98 1.42 17.54 -8.79
CA GLN A 98 2.27 16.78 -9.74
C GLN A 98 1.53 16.43 -11.03
N ALA A 99 0.23 16.12 -10.96
CA ALA A 99 -0.58 15.87 -12.16
C ALA A 99 -0.59 17.08 -13.11
N THR A 100 -0.67 18.31 -12.57
CA THR A 100 -0.57 19.53 -13.38
C THR A 100 0.86 19.75 -13.91
N ARG A 101 1.90 19.30 -13.19
CA ARG A 101 3.29 19.50 -13.62
C ARG A 101 3.68 18.53 -14.74
N GLU A 102 3.18 17.30 -14.73
CA GLU A 102 3.45 16.31 -15.80
C GLU A 102 2.72 16.67 -17.09
N GLU A 103 1.46 17.13 -17.04
CA GLU A 103 0.76 17.65 -18.24
C GLU A 103 1.44 18.91 -18.81
N LEU A 104 1.93 19.82 -17.96
CA LEU A 104 2.65 21.01 -18.41
C LEU A 104 4.02 20.67 -19.05
N LEU A 105 4.68 19.60 -18.62
CA LEU A 105 5.93 19.14 -19.21
C LEU A 105 5.71 18.41 -20.55
N GLU A 106 4.60 17.70 -20.71
CA GLU A 106 4.22 17.04 -21.97
C GLU A 106 3.76 18.06 -23.03
N SER A 107 3.03 19.10 -22.62
CA SER A 107 2.57 20.15 -23.54
C SER A 107 3.67 21.14 -23.98
N GLY A 108 4.85 21.14 -23.34
CA GLY A 108 5.96 22.05 -23.66
C GLY A 108 6.98 21.56 -24.70
N MET A 109 6.87 20.31 -25.18
CA MET A 109 7.79 19.73 -26.17
C MET A 109 7.16 19.55 -27.57
N SER A 110 5.88 19.86 -27.76
CA SER A 110 5.19 19.65 -29.04
C SER A 110 5.29 20.82 -30.02
N ASP A 111 5.71 22.01 -29.59
CA ASP A 111 5.62 23.23 -30.42
C ASP A 111 6.89 23.61 -31.20
N THR A 112 7.96 22.80 -31.18
CA THR A 112 9.22 23.15 -31.88
C THR A 112 9.46 22.44 -33.22
N LEU A 113 8.52 21.64 -33.74
CA LEU A 113 8.73 20.93 -35.02
C LEU A 113 7.80 21.36 -36.18
N SER A 114 7.00 22.41 -36.00
CA SER A 114 6.01 22.83 -37.01
C SER A 114 6.42 24.05 -37.84
N HIS A 115 7.71 24.41 -37.86
CA HIS A 115 8.19 25.60 -38.59
C HIS A 115 9.45 25.33 -39.43
N HIS A 116 9.42 24.34 -40.33
CA HIS A 116 10.42 24.23 -41.39
C HIS A 116 9.91 23.60 -42.70
N LEU A 117 8.83 24.14 -43.29
CA LEU A 117 8.54 23.92 -44.72
C LEU A 117 8.05 25.21 -45.37
N ILE A 118 8.95 26.19 -45.43
CA ILE A 118 9.01 27.12 -46.55
C ILE A 118 10.36 26.83 -47.18
N ARG A 119 10.38 26.41 -48.46
CA ARG A 119 11.28 26.91 -49.52
C ARG A 119 11.37 25.94 -50.74
N GLU A 120 10.98 26.48 -51.90
CA GLU A 120 11.27 26.11 -53.32
C GLU A 120 10.45 24.91 -53.87
N GLU A 121 9.99 24.90 -55.12
CA GLU A 121 10.66 25.34 -56.36
C GLU A 121 9.71 26.01 -57.37
N ASP A 122 10.33 26.84 -58.20
CA ASP A 122 9.86 27.55 -59.40
C ASP A 122 9.58 26.58 -60.56
#